data_AF-A0A9D6V1S3-F1
#
_entry.id   AF-A0A9D6V1S3-F1
#
_cell.length_a   1.000
_cell.length_b   1.000
_cell.length_c   1.000
_cell.angle_alpha   90.00
_cell.angle_beta   90.00
_cell.angle_gamma   90.00
#
_symmetry.space_group_name_H-M   'P 1'
#
loop_
_entity.id
_entity.type
_entity.pdbx_description
1 polymer ?
#
loop_
_entity_poly.entity_id
_entity_poly.type
_entity_poly.pdbx_seq_one_letter_code
_entity_poly.pdbx_strand_id
1 'polypeptide(L)' 'MELIQKIARIPLFEGLPQDQQQELANIAQQKSFERGRTIFSEGEPANGFFVVMSGKVKIFKISPEG' A
#
# COMPACT_ATOMS: atom_id res chain seq x y z
N MET A 1 12.17 13.13 -1.62
CA MET A 1 13.13 12.23 -2.30
C MET A 1 13.10 10.79 -1.75
N GLU A 2 12.97 10.57 -0.43
CA GLU A 2 12.96 9.21 0.16
C GLU A 2 11.82 8.30 -0.36
N LEU A 3 10.64 8.85 -0.65
CA LEU A 3 9.49 8.08 -1.13
C LEU A 3 9.69 7.49 -2.54
N ILE A 4 10.41 8.18 -3.43
CA ILE A 4 10.70 7.71 -4.79
C ILE A 4 11.62 6.48 -4.72
N GLN A 5 12.65 6.54 -3.88
CA GLN A 5 13.56 5.42 -3.63
C GLN A 5 12.82 4.20 -3.07
N LYS A 6 11.79 4.44 -2.26
CA LYS A 6 10.89 3.39 -1.76
C LYS A 6 10.06 2.79 -2.89
N ILE A 7 9.45 3.63 -3.74
CA ILE A 7 8.65 3.19 -4.90
C ILE A 7 9.48 2.35 -5.87
N ALA A 8 10.70 2.76 -6.18
CA ALA A 8 11.62 2.04 -7.05
C ALA A 8 11.97 0.62 -6.55
N ARG A 9 11.78 0.33 -5.26
CA ARG A 9 12.02 -0.98 -4.65
C ARG A 9 10.77 -1.86 -4.54
N ILE A 10 9.61 -1.35 -4.93
CA ILE A 10 8.36 -2.11 -4.90
C ILE A 10 8.33 -2.98 -6.16
N PRO A 11 8.25 -4.32 -6.05
CA PRO A 11 8.29 -5.20 -7.21
C PRO A 11 7.23 -4.90 -8.28
N LEU A 12 6.06 -4.40 -7.86
CA LEU A 12 4.98 -3.99 -8.76
C LEU A 12 5.37 -2.86 -9.73
N PHE A 13 6.38 -2.06 -9.38
CA PHE A 13 6.83 -0.89 -10.13
C PHE A 13 8.23 -1.07 -10.74
N GLU A 14 8.75 -2.30 -10.76
CA GLU A 14 10.00 -2.61 -11.42
C GLU A 14 9.91 -2.30 -12.92
N GLY A 15 10.96 -1.67 -13.47
CA GLY A 15 11.03 -1.31 -14.88
C GLY A 15 10.37 0.02 -15.25
N LEU A 16 9.66 0.69 -14.32
CA LEU A 16 9.15 2.04 -14.58
C LEU A 16 10.30 3.04 -14.66
N PRO A 17 10.33 3.95 -15.65
CA PRO A 17 11.33 5.00 -15.71
C PRO A 17 11.12 6.02 -14.58
N GLN A 18 12.17 6.80 -14.29
CA GLN A 18 12.24 7.63 -13.09
C GLN A 18 11.16 8.72 -13.02
N ASP A 19 10.74 9.26 -14.16
CA ASP A 19 9.64 10.21 -14.29
C ASP A 19 8.30 9.60 -13.85
N GLN A 20 7.99 8.38 -14.28
CA GLN A 20 6.78 7.66 -13.84
C GLN A 20 6.84 7.29 -12.36
N GLN A 21 8.02 6.93 -11.83
CA GLN A 21 8.19 6.73 -10.39
C GLN A 21 7.97 8.03 -9.60
N GLN A 22 8.35 9.17 -10.17
CA GLN A 22 8.09 10.48 -9.59
C GLN A 22 6.59 10.83 -9.59
N GLU A 23 5.87 10.53 -10.67
CA GLU A 23 4.42 10.68 -10.72
C GLU A 23 3.71 9.83 -9.66
N LEU A 24 4.13 8.57 -9.50
CA LEU A 24 3.63 7.69 -8.44
C LEU A 24 3.92 8.27 -7.04
N ALA A 25 5.13 8.81 -6.83
CA ALA A 25 5.49 9.43 -5.56
C ALA A 25 4.64 10.66 -5.24
N ASN A 26 4.17 11.39 -6.25
CA ASN A 26 3.35 12.58 -6.07
C ASN A 26 1.91 12.25 -5.65
N ILE A 27 1.39 11.08 -6.05
CA ILE A 27 0.03 10.64 -5.69
C ILE A 27 0.00 9.70 -4.48
N ALA A 28 1.13 9.10 -4.13
CA ALA A 28 1.25 8.17 -3.02
C ALA A 28 1.14 8.90 -1.66
N GLN A 29 0.39 8.29 -0.74
CA GLN A 29 0.23 8.80 0.62
C GLN A 29 0.86 7.84 1.63
N GLN A 30 1.77 8.35 2.45
CA GLN A 30 2.35 7.56 3.54
C GLN A 30 1.35 7.49 4.71
N LYS A 31 0.99 6.28 5.13
CA LYS A 31 0.11 6.04 6.27
C LYS A 31 0.80 5.11 7.26
N SER A 32 0.65 5.42 8.55
CA SER A 32 1.16 4.62 9.66
C SER A 32 0.00 4.11 10.50
N PHE A 33 0.06 2.85 10.89
CA PHE A 33 -0.98 2.19 11.67
C PHE A 33 -0.36 1.52 12.89
N GLU A 34 -1.02 1.65 14.03
CA GLU A 34 -0.63 0.91 15.24
C GLU A 34 -1.10 -0.55 15.16
N ARG A 35 -0.46 -1.42 15.95
CA ARG A 35 -0.85 -2.83 16.04
C ARG A 35 -2.33 -2.94 16.43
N GLY A 36 -3.07 -3.76 15.71
CA GLY A 36 -4.49 -4.03 15.96
C GLY A 36 -5.45 -3.04 15.29
N ARG A 37 -4.95 -2.02 14.59
CA ARG A 37 -5.80 -1.14 13.77
C ARG A 37 -6.21 -1.82 12.47
N THR A 38 -7.49 -1.68 12.11
CA THR A 38 -8.02 -2.03 10.79
C THR A 38 -7.56 -1.00 9.76
N ILE A 39 -7.04 -1.46 8.61
CA ILE A 39 -6.60 -0.59 7.51
C ILE A 39 -7.77 -0.28 6.55
N PHE A 40 -8.54 -1.31 6.17
CA PHE A 40 -9.79 -1.22 5.42
C PHE A 40 -10.64 -2.47 5.67
N SER A 41 -11.94 -2.39 5.36
CA SER A 41 -12.90 -3.49 5.53
C SER A 41 -13.53 -3.92 4.20
N GLU A 42 -14.01 -5.18 4.14
CA GLU A 42 -14.78 -5.65 2.98
C GLU A 42 -16.05 -4.82 2.79
N GLY A 43 -16.37 -4.48 1.54
CA GLY A 43 -17.54 -3.67 1.18
C GLY A 43 -17.32 -2.15 1.26
N GLU A 44 -16.20 -1.68 1.80
CA GLU A 44 -15.85 -0.26 1.75
C GLU A 44 -15.40 0.14 0.33
N PRO A 45 -15.81 1.33 -0.18
CA PRO A 45 -15.30 1.85 -1.45
C PRO A 45 -13.78 1.96 -1.45
N ALA A 46 -13.13 1.31 -2.43
CA ALA A 46 -11.68 1.36 -2.59
C ALA A 46 -11.30 2.48 -3.57
N ASN A 47 -10.56 3.48 -3.08
CA ASN A 47 -9.99 4.56 -3.91
C ASN A 47 -8.56 4.26 -4.38
N GLY A 48 -8.02 3.08 -4.05
CA GLY A 48 -6.66 2.69 -4.36
C GLY A 48 -6.24 1.41 -3.61
N PHE A 49 -4.95 1.12 -3.64
CA PHE A 49 -4.35 -0.01 -2.94
C PHE A 49 -3.22 0.44 -2.01
N PHE A 50 -2.75 -0.49 -1.18
CA PHE A 50 -1.70 -0.23 -0.20
C PHE A 50 -0.47 -1.07 -0.52
N VAL A 51 0.71 -0.52 -0.24
CA VAL A 51 1.96 -1.26 -0.23
C VAL A 51 2.54 -1.21 1.18
N VAL A 52 2.89 -2.38 1.72
CA VAL A 52 3.45 -2.49 3.07
C VAL A 52 4.93 -2.11 3.02
N MET A 53 5.25 -0.90 3.47
CA MET A 53 6.63 -0.42 3.51
C MET A 53 7.44 -1.01 4.67
N SER A 54 6.79 -1.29 5.81
CA SER A 54 7.39 -1.95 6.96
C SER A 54 6.31 -2.60 7.83
N GLY A 55 6.68 -3.64 8.58
CA GLY A 55 5.76 -4.36 9.46
C GLY A 55 5.06 -5.52 8.77
N LYS A 56 3.96 -5.99 9.36
CA LYS A 56 3.15 -7.10 8.85
C LYS A 56 1.68 -6.75 8.98
N VAL A 57 0.91 -7.14 7.97
CA VAL A 57 -0.55 -7.00 7.96
C VAL A 57 -1.18 -8.39 7.91
N LYS A 58 -2.33 -8.55 8.55
CA LYS A 58 -3.14 -9.77 8.44
C LYS A 58 -4.32 -9.46 7.55
N ILE A 59 -4.45 -10.20 6.45
CA ILE A 59 -5.62 -10.18 5.58
C ILE A 59 -6.47 -11.40 5.96
N PHE A 60 -7.76 -11.20 6.16
CA PHE A 60 -8.70 -12.27 6.46
C PHE A 60 -10.08 -11.90 5.92
N LYS A 61 -10.90 -12.91 5.67
CA LYS A 61 -12.32 -12.81 5.39
C LYS A 61 -13.05 -13.77 6.31
N ILE A 62 -14.20 -13.35 6.82
CA ILE A 62 -15.04 -14.19 7.68
C ILE A 62 -16.00 -14.95 6.77
N SER A 63 -15.98 -16.28 6.84
CA SER A 63 -17.00 -17.10 6.17
C SER A 63 -18.30 -17.05 6.96
N PRO A 64 -19.46 -17.19 6.30
CA PRO A 64 -20.74 -17.29 6.98
C PRO A 64 -20.79 -18.46 7.98
N GLU A 65 -20.03 -19.53 7.74
CA GLU A 65 -20.04 -20.74 8.56
C GLU A 65 -19.09 -20.72 9.78
N GLY A 66 -18.21 -19.71 9.90
CA GLY A 66 -17.25 -19.58 11.00
C GLY A 66 -15.89 -20.19 10.73
#